data_AF-A0A1J7IB83-F1
#
_entry.id   AF-A0A1J7IB83-F1
#
_cell.length_a   1.000
_cell.length_b   1.000
_cell.length_c   1.000
_cell.angle_alpha   90.00
_cell.angle_beta   90.00
_cell.angle_gamma   90.00
#
_symmetry.space_group_name_H-M   'P 1'
#
loop_
_entity.id
_entity.type
_entity.pdbx_description
1 polymer ?
#
loop_
_entity_poly.entity_id
_entity_poly.type
_entity_poly.pdbx_seq_one_letter_code
_entity_poly.pdbx_strand_id
1 'polypeptide(L)'
;MSHKEDVTRLVSTFLNVAQPNMTFPIVFDVLSINYRGEGVRIGPNYSGLPRSHIPPLLSLLRRTYQRYLWWQLRDARDTHPFVAGEFVWTRWDYIGEPTPYDNARSSYSGIIDLAGFEKNRFYLYQARWRPDLPMSRSLHIGIGRIGLGLTTPVHVFSSGDEAKLFLSGQSQSRLKRDAMIYRFRWNDNKYQPGELYVAAYKDGKF
;
A
#
# COMPACT_ATOMS: atom_id res chain seq x y z
N MET A 1 6.06 2.96 -34.35
CA MET A 1 7.13 1.99 -34.67
C MET A 1 6.81 0.63 -34.06
N SER A 2 6.46 0.55 -32.77
CA SER A 2 6.14 -0.72 -32.09
C SER A 2 5.03 -1.56 -32.74
N HIS A 3 3.92 -0.96 -33.16
CA HIS A 3 2.84 -1.71 -33.86
C HIS A 3 3.23 -2.28 -35.22
N LYS A 4 4.34 -1.82 -35.84
CA LYS A 4 4.84 -2.45 -37.07
C LYS A 4 5.48 -3.80 -36.78
N GLU A 5 5.99 -3.99 -35.56
CA GLU A 5 6.66 -5.22 -35.12
C GLU A 5 5.66 -6.19 -34.45
N ASP A 6 4.73 -5.68 -33.65
CA ASP A 6 3.73 -6.49 -32.96
C ASP A 6 2.39 -5.75 -32.85
N VAL A 7 1.38 -6.25 -33.57
CA VAL A 7 0.00 -5.73 -33.53
C VAL A 7 -0.87 -6.39 -32.45
N THR A 8 -0.39 -7.45 -31.82
CA THR A 8 -1.17 -8.25 -30.85
C THR A 8 -1.12 -7.68 -29.43
N ARG A 9 -0.21 -6.72 -29.17
CA ARG A 9 0.01 -6.12 -27.85
C ARG A 9 -0.18 -4.61 -27.90
N LEU A 10 -0.81 -4.11 -26.84
CA LEU A 10 -1.00 -2.68 -26.61
C LEU A 10 0.33 -2.03 -26.18
N VAL A 11 0.57 -0.82 -26.66
CA VAL A 11 1.73 -0.01 -26.30
C VAL A 11 1.37 0.90 -25.13
N SER A 12 2.23 0.91 -24.10
CA SER A 12 2.04 1.73 -22.91
C SER A 12 3.28 2.56 -22.59
N THR A 13 3.07 3.64 -21.84
CA THR A 13 4.13 4.46 -21.23
C THR A 13 3.83 4.78 -19.77
N PHE A 14 4.82 5.27 -19.02
CA PHE A 14 4.70 5.72 -17.63
C PHE A 14 5.04 7.20 -17.51
N LEU A 15 4.16 7.99 -16.90
CA LEU A 15 4.36 9.42 -16.69
C LEU A 15 4.35 9.80 -15.20
N ASN A 16 5.42 10.44 -14.75
CA ASN A 16 5.49 11.08 -13.43
C ASN A 16 4.69 12.38 -13.35
N VAL A 17 4.44 13.00 -14.51
CA VAL A 17 3.64 14.22 -14.67
C VAL A 17 2.75 14.04 -15.90
N ALA A 18 1.50 13.63 -15.68
CA ALA A 18 0.50 13.56 -16.74
C ALA A 18 -0.43 14.78 -16.63
N GLN A 19 -0.68 15.46 -17.75
CA GLN A 19 -1.63 16.57 -17.85
C GLN A 19 -2.62 16.35 -19.01
N PRO A 20 -3.85 16.90 -18.92
CA PRO A 20 -4.90 16.67 -19.92
C PRO A 20 -4.61 17.21 -21.33
N ASN A 21 -3.64 18.10 -21.50
CA ASN A 21 -3.34 18.79 -22.76
C ASN A 21 -2.00 18.38 -23.38
N MET A 22 -1.39 17.30 -22.91
CA MET A 22 -0.14 16.80 -23.47
C MET A 22 -0.40 16.04 -24.77
N THR A 23 0.44 16.27 -25.78
CA THR A 23 0.36 15.53 -27.06
C THR A 23 1.06 14.18 -27.00
N PHE A 24 2.11 14.07 -26.18
CA PHE A 24 2.89 12.84 -26.03
C PHE A 24 2.07 11.61 -25.61
N PRO A 25 1.14 11.66 -24.63
CA PRO A 25 0.43 10.47 -24.19
C PRO A 25 -0.61 9.97 -25.21
N ILE A 26 -1.00 10.80 -26.18
CA ILE A 26 -2.05 10.51 -27.18
C ILE A 26 -1.62 9.36 -28.11
N VAL A 27 -0.31 9.14 -28.30
CA VAL A 27 0.19 8.09 -29.21
C VAL A 27 0.26 6.69 -28.57
N PHE A 28 -0.13 6.54 -27.31
CA PHE A 28 -0.10 5.27 -26.58
C PHE A 28 -1.51 4.71 -26.38
N ASP A 29 -1.66 3.38 -26.47
CA ASP A 29 -2.95 2.72 -26.27
C ASP A 29 -3.40 2.75 -24.81
N VAL A 30 -2.43 2.61 -23.90
CA VAL A 30 -2.66 2.59 -22.45
C VAL A 30 -1.72 3.55 -21.78
N LEU A 31 -2.27 4.44 -20.96
CA LEU A 31 -1.46 5.38 -20.20
C LEU A 31 -1.25 4.86 -18.77
N SER A 32 0.02 4.79 -18.34
CA SER A 32 0.39 4.59 -16.94
C SER A 32 0.88 5.86 -16.26
N ILE A 33 0.41 6.10 -15.04
CA ILE A 33 0.65 7.33 -14.30
C ILE A 33 1.25 7.02 -12.95
N ASN A 34 2.39 7.64 -12.65
CA ASN A 34 3.08 7.47 -11.38
C ASN A 34 2.67 8.59 -10.40
N TYR A 35 2.24 8.22 -9.20
CA TYR A 35 2.05 9.11 -8.04
C TYR A 35 1.03 10.27 -8.17
N ARG A 36 0.26 10.38 -9.26
CA ARG A 36 -0.51 11.61 -9.58
C ARG A 36 -2.03 11.44 -9.73
N GLY A 37 -2.53 10.21 -9.82
CA GLY A 37 -3.94 9.95 -10.15
C GLY A 37 -4.94 10.58 -9.18
N GLU A 38 -4.83 10.20 -7.92
CA GLU A 38 -5.68 10.67 -6.81
C GLU A 38 -5.22 12.02 -6.24
N GLY A 39 -4.32 12.70 -6.95
CA GLY A 39 -3.69 13.93 -6.49
C GLY A 39 -2.55 13.67 -5.52
N VAL A 40 -1.91 14.76 -5.08
CA VAL A 40 -0.70 14.72 -4.25
C VAL A 40 -0.93 15.61 -3.03
N ARG A 41 -0.66 15.05 -1.85
CA ARG A 41 -0.81 15.72 -0.54
C ARG A 41 -2.23 16.24 -0.33
N ILE A 42 -3.22 15.40 -0.63
CA ILE A 42 -4.62 15.69 -0.38
C ILE A 42 -5.00 15.14 0.99
N GLY A 43 -5.70 15.95 1.79
CA GLY A 43 -6.26 15.56 3.10
C GLY A 43 -5.76 16.40 4.28
N PRO A 44 -6.42 16.26 5.44
CA PRO A 44 -6.21 17.13 6.61
C PRO A 44 -4.79 17.06 7.18
N ASN A 45 -4.10 15.92 7.04
CA ASN A 45 -2.72 15.76 7.51
C ASN A 45 -1.69 16.56 6.70
N TYR A 46 -2.09 17.06 5.52
CA TYR A 46 -1.20 17.80 4.63
C TYR A 46 -1.56 19.28 4.54
N SER A 47 -2.66 19.74 5.15
CA SER A 47 -3.21 21.11 5.01
C SER A 47 -2.25 22.22 5.47
N GLY A 48 -1.31 21.90 6.37
CA GLY A 48 -0.31 22.84 6.88
C GLY A 48 1.06 22.76 6.19
N LEU A 49 1.23 21.92 5.15
CA LEU A 49 2.52 21.79 4.48
C LEU A 49 2.66 22.83 3.35
N PRO A 50 3.76 23.59 3.27
CA PRO A 50 3.96 24.62 2.25
C PRO A 50 4.22 24.07 0.84
N ARG A 51 4.10 22.75 0.62
CA ARG A 51 4.41 22.13 -0.68
C ARG A 51 3.15 21.99 -1.54
N SER A 52 3.33 21.96 -2.86
CA SER A 52 2.24 21.91 -3.83
C SER A 52 1.22 20.80 -3.54
N HIS A 53 -0.04 21.22 -3.40
CA HIS A 53 -1.22 20.36 -3.43
C HIS A 53 -1.65 20.20 -4.89
N ILE A 54 -1.71 18.96 -5.37
CA ILE A 54 -2.22 18.68 -6.73
C ILE A 54 -3.56 18.00 -6.57
N PRO A 55 -4.66 18.55 -7.13
CA PRO A 55 -5.98 17.92 -7.06
C PRO A 55 -5.99 16.59 -7.82
N PRO A 56 -6.97 15.70 -7.58
CA PRO A 56 -7.09 14.45 -8.32
C PRO A 56 -7.27 14.74 -9.82
N LEU A 57 -6.48 14.07 -10.66
CA LEU A 57 -6.49 14.28 -12.11
C LEU A 57 -7.20 13.14 -12.87
N LEU A 58 -7.55 12.05 -12.18
CA LEU A 58 -8.21 10.86 -12.76
C LEU A 58 -9.41 11.20 -13.66
N SER A 59 -10.33 12.03 -13.18
CA SER A 59 -11.57 12.38 -13.91
C SER A 59 -11.32 13.25 -15.13
N LEU A 60 -10.35 14.16 -15.06
CA LEU A 60 -9.92 15.03 -16.15
C LEU A 60 -9.17 14.25 -17.22
N LEU A 61 -8.21 13.41 -16.80
CA LEU A 61 -7.45 12.57 -17.70
C LEU A 61 -8.40 11.63 -18.46
N ARG A 62 -9.39 11.01 -17.79
CA ARG A 62 -10.40 10.12 -18.40
C ARG A 62 -11.11 10.75 -19.59
N ARG A 63 -11.44 12.05 -19.52
CA ARG A 63 -12.12 12.74 -20.63
C ARG A 63 -11.23 12.85 -21.87
N THR A 64 -9.91 12.78 -21.69
CA THR A 64 -8.91 12.93 -22.75
C THR A 64 -8.37 11.59 -23.26
N TYR A 65 -8.13 10.59 -22.40
CA TYR A 65 -7.47 9.33 -22.79
C TYR A 65 -8.37 8.10 -22.51
N GLN A 66 -8.45 7.15 -23.45
CA GLN A 66 -9.50 6.13 -23.42
C GLN A 66 -9.20 4.88 -22.56
N ARG A 67 -7.93 4.57 -22.19
CA ARG A 67 -7.57 3.36 -21.42
C ARG A 67 -6.33 3.54 -20.52
N TYR A 68 -6.32 2.91 -19.33
CA TYR A 68 -5.30 3.16 -18.30
C TYR A 68 -4.83 1.93 -17.49
N LEU A 69 -3.57 1.98 -17.06
CA LEU A 69 -2.94 1.15 -16.03
C LEU A 69 -2.33 2.10 -14.97
N TRP A 70 -2.31 1.77 -13.67
CA TRP A 70 -2.05 2.77 -12.62
C TRP A 70 -0.94 2.35 -11.65
N TRP A 71 -0.50 3.25 -10.76
CA TRP A 71 0.66 3.02 -9.91
C TRP A 71 0.54 3.72 -8.56
N GLN A 72 0.87 2.98 -7.49
CA GLN A 72 0.72 3.28 -6.05
C GLN A 72 -0.45 4.19 -5.70
N LEU A 73 -1.58 3.57 -5.36
CA LEU A 73 -2.41 3.85 -4.19
C LEU A 73 -3.57 2.84 -4.24
N ARG A 74 -3.82 2.18 -3.11
CA ARG A 74 -4.60 0.95 -3.06
C ARG A 74 -6.00 1.15 -3.64
N ASP A 75 -6.60 2.28 -3.35
CA ASP A 75 -8.05 2.40 -3.44
C ASP A 75 -8.51 2.76 -4.85
N ALA A 76 -7.65 3.36 -5.68
CA ALA A 76 -8.01 3.85 -7.01
C ALA A 76 -8.57 2.76 -7.92
N ARG A 77 -7.97 1.55 -7.90
CA ARG A 77 -8.50 0.40 -8.64
C ARG A 77 -9.89 0.01 -8.14
N ASP A 78 -10.09 0.05 -6.83
CA ASP A 78 -11.31 -0.44 -6.19
C ASP A 78 -12.44 0.61 -6.32
N THR A 79 -12.13 1.89 -6.54
CA THR A 79 -13.10 2.99 -6.69
C THR A 79 -13.32 3.46 -8.13
N HIS A 80 -12.45 3.10 -9.08
CA HIS A 80 -12.52 3.56 -10.47
C HIS A 80 -12.51 2.38 -11.46
N PRO A 81 -13.66 2.01 -12.05
CA PRO A 81 -13.76 0.85 -12.98
C PRO A 81 -12.87 0.92 -14.23
N PHE A 82 -12.37 2.12 -14.57
CA PHE A 82 -11.50 2.35 -15.73
C PHE A 82 -10.00 2.21 -15.39
N VAL A 83 -9.66 1.92 -14.13
CA VAL A 83 -8.30 1.58 -13.69
C VAL A 83 -8.10 0.07 -13.83
N ALA A 84 -7.28 -0.35 -14.79
CA ALA A 84 -7.10 -1.79 -15.05
C ALA A 84 -6.27 -2.53 -13.97
N GLY A 85 -5.44 -1.82 -13.21
CA GLY A 85 -4.58 -2.42 -12.20
C GLY A 85 -3.54 -1.47 -11.64
N GLU A 86 -2.67 -2.00 -10.77
CA GLU A 86 -1.58 -1.26 -10.16
C GLU A 86 -0.23 -1.99 -10.23
N PHE A 87 0.86 -1.23 -10.33
CA PHE A 87 2.22 -1.72 -10.08
C PHE A 87 2.80 -1.07 -8.81
N VAL A 88 3.40 -1.87 -7.94
CA VAL A 88 4.01 -1.39 -6.70
C VAL A 88 5.51 -1.31 -6.87
N TRP A 89 6.07 -0.12 -6.62
CA TRP A 89 7.50 0.08 -6.52
C TRP A 89 8.00 -0.09 -5.09
N THR A 90 8.79 -1.11 -4.80
CA THR A 90 9.11 -2.26 -5.68
C THR A 90 8.63 -3.57 -5.09
N ARG A 91 8.63 -4.62 -5.90
CA ARG A 91 8.39 -5.97 -5.37
C ARG A 91 9.55 -6.42 -4.50
N TRP A 92 10.77 -6.27 -4.99
CA TRP A 92 12.01 -6.58 -4.28
C TRP A 92 12.81 -5.30 -4.07
N ASP A 93 13.50 -5.21 -2.95
CA ASP A 93 14.59 -4.26 -2.80
C ASP A 93 15.62 -4.48 -3.92
N TYR A 94 16.30 -3.41 -4.31
CA TYR A 94 17.36 -3.43 -5.32
C TYR A 94 18.52 -2.56 -4.84
N ILE A 95 19.69 -2.73 -5.47
CA ILE A 95 20.87 -1.92 -5.16
C ILE A 95 20.73 -0.54 -5.80
N GLY A 96 20.96 0.52 -5.03
CA GLY A 96 20.86 1.91 -5.48
C GLY A 96 19.60 2.61 -4.96
N GLU A 97 19.50 3.90 -5.28
CA GLU A 97 18.44 4.81 -4.78
C GLU A 97 18.16 4.67 -3.27
N PRO A 98 19.18 4.68 -2.38
CA PRO A 98 18.99 4.36 -0.97
C PRO A 98 18.32 5.48 -0.16
N THR A 99 17.79 6.51 -0.82
CA THR A 99 17.16 7.67 -0.17
C THR A 99 16.04 7.22 0.79
N PRO A 100 16.05 7.65 2.06
CA PRO A 100 16.84 8.74 2.67
C PRO A 100 18.13 8.31 3.41
N TYR A 101 18.63 7.09 3.19
CA TYR A 101 19.74 6.51 3.94
C TYR A 101 21.06 6.54 3.13
N ASP A 102 21.87 7.59 3.32
CA ASP A 102 23.06 7.84 2.47
C ASP A 102 24.14 6.74 2.51
N ASN A 103 24.24 6.00 3.62
CA ASN A 103 25.23 4.91 3.77
C ASN A 103 24.68 3.52 3.38
N ALA A 104 23.45 3.46 2.87
CA ALA A 104 22.79 2.21 2.56
C ALA A 104 22.99 1.81 1.09
N ARG A 105 23.05 0.50 0.83
CA ARG A 105 23.13 -0.04 -0.53
C ARG A 105 21.78 -0.43 -1.12
N SER A 106 20.82 -0.79 -0.25
CA SER A 106 19.46 -1.16 -0.63
C SER A 106 18.59 0.07 -0.83
N SER A 107 17.62 0.01 -1.73
CA SER A 107 16.57 1.01 -1.91
C SER A 107 15.56 1.06 -0.75
N TYR A 108 15.46 -0.01 0.07
CA TYR A 108 14.51 -0.20 1.17
C TYR A 108 13.01 -0.04 0.84
N SER A 109 12.66 0.26 -0.41
CA SER A 109 11.29 0.54 -0.87
C SER A 109 10.50 -0.73 -1.21
N GLY A 110 11.18 -1.85 -1.37
CA GLY A 110 10.64 -3.15 -1.75
C GLY A 110 9.69 -3.75 -0.72
N ILE A 111 8.76 -4.56 -1.22
CA ILE A 111 7.86 -5.42 -0.44
C ILE A 111 8.64 -6.60 0.17
N ILE A 112 9.67 -7.08 -0.53
CA ILE A 112 10.59 -8.14 -0.15
C ILE A 112 12.00 -7.53 -0.08
N ASP A 113 12.83 -7.94 0.88
CA ASP A 113 14.20 -7.42 1.00
C ASP A 113 15.19 -8.05 0.00
N LEU A 114 16.47 -7.61 0.04
CA LEU A 114 17.52 -8.11 -0.86
C LEU A 114 17.83 -9.60 -0.67
N ALA A 115 17.59 -10.16 0.52
CA ALA A 115 17.82 -11.56 0.82
C ALA A 115 16.58 -12.44 0.50
N GLY A 116 15.47 -11.82 0.09
CA GLY A 116 14.23 -12.52 -0.22
C GLY A 116 13.28 -12.69 0.95
N PHE A 117 13.54 -12.03 2.08
CA PHE A 117 12.62 -12.07 3.21
C PHE A 117 11.44 -11.12 3.01
N GLU A 118 10.25 -11.62 3.32
CA GLU A 118 9.00 -10.88 3.27
C GLU A 118 8.99 -9.79 4.35
N LYS A 119 8.87 -8.53 3.92
CA LYS A 119 8.75 -7.38 4.84
C LYS A 119 7.30 -7.21 5.26
N ASN A 120 7.06 -6.36 6.25
CA ASN A 120 5.71 -6.03 6.74
C ASN A 120 4.72 -5.61 5.64
N ARG A 121 5.22 -4.91 4.62
CA ARG A 121 4.42 -4.49 3.45
C ARG A 121 3.92 -5.69 2.64
N PHE A 122 4.61 -6.83 2.66
CA PHE A 122 4.19 -8.06 1.99
C PHE A 122 2.86 -8.55 2.52
N TYR A 123 2.75 -8.76 3.83
CA TYR A 123 1.55 -9.30 4.46
C TYR A 123 0.33 -8.40 4.30
N LEU A 124 0.56 -7.09 4.20
CA LEU A 124 -0.51 -6.14 3.94
C LEU A 124 -1.00 -6.16 2.47
N TYR A 125 -0.14 -6.46 1.50
CA TYR A 125 -0.59 -6.72 0.12
C TYR A 125 -1.21 -8.11 -0.01
N GLN A 126 -0.70 -9.11 0.71
CA GLN A 126 -1.28 -10.45 0.75
C GLN A 126 -2.70 -10.43 1.31
N ALA A 127 -2.93 -9.74 2.44
CA ALA A 127 -4.26 -9.55 3.02
C ALA A 127 -5.25 -8.90 2.04
N ARG A 128 -4.77 -7.97 1.19
CA ARG A 128 -5.60 -7.31 0.18
C ARG A 128 -5.85 -8.16 -1.06
N TRP A 129 -4.78 -8.72 -1.65
CA TRP A 129 -4.85 -9.41 -2.94
C TRP A 129 -5.30 -10.86 -2.81
N ARG A 130 -5.23 -11.45 -1.61
CA ARG A 130 -5.74 -12.78 -1.29
C ARG A 130 -6.69 -12.72 -0.09
N PRO A 131 -7.87 -12.08 -0.23
CA PRO A 131 -8.80 -11.94 0.88
C PRO A 131 -9.30 -13.29 1.40
N ASP A 132 -9.29 -14.34 0.58
CA ASP A 132 -9.78 -15.67 0.95
C ASP A 132 -8.70 -16.60 1.48
N LEU A 133 -7.44 -16.17 1.51
CA LEU A 133 -6.37 -16.92 2.17
C LEU A 133 -6.48 -16.67 3.68
N PRO A 134 -6.75 -17.69 4.53
CA PRO A 134 -6.74 -17.50 5.98
C PRO A 134 -5.34 -17.12 6.43
N MET A 135 -5.17 -15.90 6.93
CA MET A 135 -3.88 -15.42 7.41
C MET A 135 -4.03 -14.38 8.52
N SER A 136 -3.14 -14.46 9.50
CA SER A 136 -2.87 -13.38 10.44
C SER A 136 -1.38 -13.33 10.71
N ARG A 137 -0.75 -12.19 10.40
CA ARG A 137 0.65 -11.93 10.74
C ARG A 137 0.70 -10.77 11.72
N SER A 138 1.03 -11.09 12.96
CA SER A 138 1.29 -10.10 14.00
C SER A 138 2.61 -9.40 13.74
N LEU A 139 2.58 -8.09 13.89
CA LEU A 139 3.76 -7.25 13.84
C LEU A 139 3.78 -6.33 15.05
N HIS A 140 4.81 -6.48 15.86
CA HIS A 140 5.15 -5.45 16.83
C HIS A 140 5.89 -4.33 16.10
N ILE A 141 5.26 -3.16 16.03
CA ILE A 141 5.92 -1.94 15.60
C ILE A 141 6.24 -1.13 16.86
N GLY A 142 7.41 -1.40 17.45
CA GLY A 142 8.05 -0.48 18.38
C GLY A 142 9.09 0.35 17.63
N ILE A 143 8.68 1.41 16.90
CA ILE A 143 9.64 2.32 16.23
C ILE A 143 10.36 3.24 17.24
N GLY A 144 10.01 3.16 18.53
CA GLY A 144 10.69 3.86 19.61
C GLY A 144 10.58 3.03 20.88
N ARG A 145 11.72 2.88 21.59
CA ARG A 145 11.89 2.26 22.90
C ARG A 145 10.75 1.31 23.33
N ILE A 146 10.93 0.02 23.07
CA ILE A 146 10.18 -1.00 23.80
C ILE A 146 10.76 -1.03 25.22
N GLY A 147 9.90 -0.86 26.22
CA GLY A 147 10.31 -0.78 27.62
C GLY A 147 9.13 -1.09 28.53
N LEU A 148 9.42 -1.65 29.69
CA LEU A 148 8.39 -2.06 30.65
C LEU A 148 7.45 -0.89 30.97
N GLY A 149 6.15 -1.08 30.77
CA GLY A 149 5.13 -0.06 31.02
C GLY A 149 5.01 1.04 29.95
N LEU A 150 5.80 1.02 28.88
CA LEU A 150 5.64 1.95 27.77
C LEU A 150 4.45 1.55 26.88
N THR A 151 3.70 2.55 26.42
CA THR A 151 2.61 2.33 25.46
C THR A 151 3.21 1.90 24.13
N THR A 152 2.86 0.69 23.68
CA THR A 152 3.40 0.06 22.48
C THR A 152 2.25 -0.36 21.56
N PRO A 153 2.13 0.23 20.37
CA PRO A 153 1.08 -0.14 19.45
C PRO A 153 1.35 -1.54 18.86
N VAL A 154 0.30 -2.36 18.80
CA VAL A 154 0.34 -3.67 18.13
C VAL A 154 -0.38 -3.54 16.79
N HIS A 155 0.30 -3.96 15.73
CA HIS A 155 -0.25 -3.98 14.38
C HIS A 155 -0.41 -5.43 13.93
N VAL A 156 -1.53 -5.76 13.31
CA VAL A 156 -1.75 -7.10 12.76
C VAL A 156 -2.24 -6.97 11.33
N PHE A 157 -1.56 -7.64 10.41
CA PHE A 157 -2.05 -7.80 9.04
C PHE A 157 -2.88 -9.08 8.99
N SER A 158 -4.09 -9.01 8.46
CA SER A 158 -4.96 -10.17 8.32
C SER A 158 -5.97 -9.95 7.19
N SER A 159 -6.34 -11.05 6.55
CA SER A 159 -7.46 -11.12 5.61
C SER A 159 -8.83 -11.23 6.32
N GLY A 160 -8.84 -11.43 7.64
CA GLY A 160 -10.05 -11.45 8.45
C GLY A 160 -10.73 -10.09 8.56
N ASP A 161 -12.03 -10.11 8.80
CA ASP A 161 -12.86 -8.92 9.00
C ASP A 161 -12.83 -8.45 10.44
N GLU A 162 -12.50 -9.34 11.37
CA GLU A 162 -12.41 -9.03 12.79
C GLU A 162 -11.16 -9.67 13.39
N ALA A 163 -10.59 -9.06 14.43
CA ALA A 163 -9.49 -9.65 15.16
C ALA A 163 -9.57 -9.34 16.65
N LYS A 164 -9.12 -10.28 17.48
CA LYS A 164 -9.00 -10.13 18.93
C LYS A 164 -7.57 -10.40 19.35
N LEU A 165 -7.00 -9.47 20.08
CA LEU A 165 -5.65 -9.56 20.63
C LEU A 165 -5.68 -10.16 22.04
N PHE A 166 -4.69 -10.97 22.37
CA PHE A 166 -4.47 -11.55 23.69
C PHE A 166 -3.02 -11.30 24.11
N LEU A 167 -2.83 -10.79 25.32
CA LEU A 167 -1.53 -10.50 25.90
C LEU A 167 -1.40 -11.32 27.20
N SER A 168 -0.51 -12.31 27.21
CA SER A 168 -0.29 -13.23 28.34
C SER A 168 -1.59 -13.82 28.89
N GLY A 169 -2.47 -14.30 27.99
CA GLY A 169 -3.79 -14.86 28.33
C GLY A 169 -4.89 -13.82 28.59
N GLN A 170 -4.57 -12.54 28.75
CA GLN A 170 -5.57 -11.48 28.92
C GLN A 170 -6.06 -10.98 27.57
N SER A 171 -7.38 -11.09 27.35
CA SER A 171 -7.99 -10.68 26.08
C SER A 171 -8.23 -9.18 26.04
N GLN A 172 -7.82 -8.55 24.93
CA GLN A 172 -8.11 -7.16 24.60
C GLN A 172 -9.41 -7.04 23.80
N SER A 173 -9.80 -5.80 23.49
CA SER A 173 -10.97 -5.49 22.65
C SER A 173 -10.88 -6.15 21.28
N ARG A 174 -12.01 -6.70 20.82
CA ARG A 174 -12.19 -7.20 19.46
C ARG A 174 -12.39 -6.01 18.53
N LEU A 175 -11.61 -5.94 17.45
CA LEU A 175 -11.70 -4.89 16.44
C LEU A 175 -12.34 -5.45 15.18
N LYS A 176 -13.18 -4.64 14.55
CA LYS A 176 -13.67 -4.87 13.19
C LYS A 176 -12.87 -4.01 12.22
N ARG A 177 -12.60 -4.56 11.04
CA ARG A 177 -11.81 -3.92 10.00
C ARG A 177 -12.68 -2.93 9.23
N ASP A 178 -12.18 -1.70 9.08
CA ASP A 178 -12.80 -0.72 8.20
C ASP A 178 -12.57 -1.08 6.73
N ALA A 179 -13.48 -0.59 5.87
CA ALA A 179 -13.32 -0.74 4.41
C ALA A 179 -11.97 -0.18 3.96
N MET A 180 -11.31 -0.88 3.03
CA MET A 180 -10.02 -0.49 2.44
C MET A 180 -8.83 -0.41 3.44
N ILE A 181 -9.04 -0.78 4.70
CA ILE A 181 -7.98 -0.98 5.68
C ILE A 181 -7.63 -2.47 5.74
N TYR A 182 -6.33 -2.78 5.72
CA TYR A 182 -5.81 -4.16 5.69
C TYR A 182 -4.91 -4.46 6.88
N ARG A 183 -5.13 -3.75 8.00
CA ARG A 183 -4.43 -3.96 9.27
C ARG A 183 -5.33 -3.61 10.45
N PHE A 184 -5.19 -4.35 11.54
CA PHE A 184 -5.70 -3.99 12.85
C PHE A 184 -4.64 -3.24 13.64
N ARG A 185 -5.07 -2.34 14.52
CA ARG A 185 -4.17 -1.56 15.38
C ARG A 185 -4.77 -1.38 16.78
N TRP A 186 -4.04 -1.84 17.79
CA TRP A 186 -4.31 -1.56 19.20
C TRP A 186 -3.24 -0.58 19.68
N ASN A 187 -3.63 0.65 20.01
CA ASN A 187 -2.69 1.73 20.31
C ASN A 187 -2.22 1.73 21.76
N ASP A 188 -3.08 1.30 22.70
CA ASP A 188 -2.94 1.64 24.11
C ASP A 188 -2.36 0.50 24.97
N ASN A 189 -1.75 -0.51 24.34
CA ASN A 189 -1.17 -1.63 25.07
C ASN A 189 0.06 -1.19 25.85
N LYS A 190 0.17 -1.59 27.12
CA LYS A 190 1.37 -1.40 27.93
C LYS A 190 2.27 -2.61 27.76
N TYR A 191 3.53 -2.38 27.39
CA TYR A 191 4.47 -3.49 27.20
C TYR A 191 4.80 -4.17 28.53
N GLN A 192 4.71 -5.50 28.52
CA GLN A 192 5.15 -6.41 29.56
C GLN A 192 5.71 -7.69 28.92
N PRO A 193 6.72 -8.34 29.52
CA PRO A 193 7.18 -9.65 29.06
C PRO A 193 6.04 -10.68 29.05
N GLY A 194 6.01 -11.52 28.02
CA GLY A 194 5.04 -12.59 27.89
C GLY A 194 4.70 -12.91 26.45
N GLU A 195 3.51 -13.45 26.23
CA GLU A 195 3.08 -13.96 24.93
C GLU A 195 2.04 -13.04 24.29
N LEU A 196 2.16 -12.87 22.97
CA LEU A 196 1.15 -12.20 22.16
C LEU A 196 0.49 -13.22 21.25
N TYR A 197 -0.83 -13.32 21.35
CA TYR A 197 -1.66 -14.15 20.49
C TYR A 197 -2.74 -13.30 19.84
N VAL A 198 -3.08 -13.61 18.59
CA VAL A 198 -4.16 -12.93 17.86
C VAL A 198 -5.06 -13.96 17.23
N ALA A 199 -6.35 -13.82 17.47
CA ALA A 199 -7.37 -14.55 16.76
C ALA A 199 -8.00 -13.64 15.70
N ALA A 200 -7.82 -13.98 14.42
CA ALA A 200 -8.52 -13.35 13.31
C ALA A 200 -9.78 -14.14 12.97
N TYR A 201 -10.80 -13.46 12.46
CA TYR A 201 -12.07 -14.06 12.08
C TYR A 201 -12.51 -13.52 10.73
N LYS A 202 -13.07 -14.38 9.89
CA LYS A 202 -13.72 -14.02 8.63
C LYS A 202 -15.13 -14.59 8.62
N ASP A 203 -16.13 -13.75 8.35
CA ASP A 203 -17.54 -14.15 8.42
C ASP A 203 -17.93 -14.86 9.74
N GLY A 204 -17.35 -14.40 10.86
CA GLY A 204 -17.55 -14.98 12.19
C GLY A 204 -16.83 -16.30 12.46
N LYS A 205 -16.09 -16.86 11.49
CA LYS A 205 -15.30 -18.09 11.63
C LYS A 205 -13.83 -17.77 11.90
N PHE A 206 -13.22 -18.57 12.76
CA PHE A 206 -11.80 -18.52 13.06
C PHE A 206 -10.97 -19.17 11.94
#